data_AF-A0A024TAJ5-F1
#
_entry.id   AF-A0A024TAJ5-F1
#
_cell.length_a   1.000
_cell.length_b   1.000
_cell.length_c   1.000
_cell.angle_alpha   90.00
_cell.angle_beta   90.00
_cell.angle_gamma   90.00
#
_symmetry.space_group_name_H-M   'P 1'
#
loop_
_entity.id
_entity.type
_entity.pdbx_description
1 polymer ?
#
loop_
_entity_poly.entity_id
_entity_poly.type
_entity_poly.pdbx_seq_one_letter_code
_entity_poly.pdbx_strand_id
1 'polypeptide(L)'
;MVFNSDQQLFTIRTAIWVLLALGVLTCVLLSLFWDITSVFWGHEHSTALLALVFFGGAVSATTTVVYYPFVSTFPPVFTSALSTGEGLSGVVAGVIGIWQDPGATPMRLSVSTFFRWAGGVFAVAMVAYWFLATSAIARDVQHSNYAEDPGAFECKFTPPTTRSKSARSTSSARSTSSATCESSPLVSPVAPHRFESPTHRRDYVLCKLWKPLLFQFVLCAMSFGVIPSIMPFLGSKYLSSAQVLKWSSVLSMACDPCARFLTSFYRWYNVTALSAMTLFVGLVMVLSSTTADPIFSTYAYGGLAPVAANCSFVFLFAYAQTMVYLTLKREVRGNEAYAKTAYQWSGFMTQMGALGGTLVIFPLVTYTSWFESGA
;
A
#
# COMPACT_ATOMS: atom_id res chain seq x y z
N MET A 1 -1.01 -19.61 -10.27
CA MET A 1 0.04 -18.57 -10.41
C MET A 1 0.68 -18.70 -11.79
N VAL A 2 0.24 -17.89 -12.75
CA VAL A 2 0.69 -17.86 -14.16
C VAL A 2 1.85 -16.86 -14.33
N PHE A 3 2.75 -16.77 -13.34
CA PHE A 3 3.87 -15.83 -13.36
C PHE A 3 5.19 -16.58 -13.33
N ASN A 4 5.32 -17.56 -14.22
CA ASN A 4 6.57 -18.27 -14.45
C ASN A 4 7.50 -17.43 -15.34
N SER A 5 8.74 -17.28 -14.90
CA SER A 5 9.66 -16.21 -15.33
C SER A 5 10.20 -16.32 -16.75
N ASP A 6 9.90 -17.41 -17.47
CA ASP A 6 10.36 -17.62 -18.86
C ASP A 6 9.20 -17.53 -19.88
N GLN A 7 7.97 -17.30 -19.40
CA GLN A 7 6.79 -17.03 -20.23
C GLN A 7 6.00 -15.83 -19.69
N GLN A 8 6.65 -14.66 -19.54
CA GLN A 8 5.87 -13.43 -19.51
C GLN A 8 5.29 -13.18 -20.91
N LEU A 9 4.11 -13.74 -21.18
CA LEU A 9 3.31 -13.39 -22.36
C LEU A 9 3.01 -11.89 -22.43
N PHE A 10 3.11 -11.18 -21.30
CA PHE A 10 2.88 -9.74 -21.19
C PHE A 10 4.03 -9.02 -20.45
N THR A 11 4.50 -7.93 -21.05
CA THR A 11 5.43 -6.98 -20.41
C THR A 11 4.72 -6.27 -19.25
N ILE A 12 5.43 -5.85 -18.20
CA ILE A 12 4.82 -5.07 -17.09
C ILE A 12 4.04 -3.86 -17.64
N ARG A 13 4.59 -3.20 -18.67
CA ARG A 13 3.93 -2.06 -19.33
C ARG A 13 2.59 -2.40 -19.96
N THR A 14 2.47 -3.55 -20.63
CA THR A 14 1.20 -4.00 -21.21
C THR A 14 0.22 -4.41 -20.12
N ALA A 15 0.70 -5.01 -19.02
CA ALA A 15 -0.15 -5.34 -17.88
C ALA A 15 -0.78 -4.08 -17.23
N ILE A 16 -0.03 -2.98 -17.11
CA ILE A 16 -0.56 -1.71 -16.59
C ILE A 16 -1.69 -1.18 -17.49
N TRP A 17 -1.49 -1.17 -18.82
CA TRP A 17 -2.53 -0.76 -19.77
C TRP A 17 -3.79 -1.61 -19.65
N VAL A 18 -3.64 -2.93 -19.56
CA VAL A 18 -4.77 -3.86 -19.41
C VAL A 18 -5.50 -3.60 -18.09
N LEU A 19 -4.79 -3.40 -16.98
CA LEU A 19 -5.40 -3.12 -15.68
C LEU A 19 -6.17 -1.79 -15.66
N LEU A 20 -5.60 -0.73 -16.26
CA LEU A 20 -6.27 0.56 -16.36
C LEU A 20 -7.52 0.49 -17.24
N ALA A 21 -7.43 -0.16 -18.41
CA ALA A 21 -8.58 -0.36 -19.30
C ALA A 21 -9.67 -1.20 -18.64
N LEU A 22 -9.30 -2.27 -17.94
CA LEU A 22 -10.23 -3.12 -17.20
C LEU A 22 -10.87 -2.36 -16.02
N GLY A 23 -10.13 -1.45 -15.36
CA GLY A 23 -10.64 -0.55 -14.34
C GLY A 23 -11.71 0.41 -14.89
N VAL A 24 -11.43 1.10 -16.00
CA VAL A 24 -12.42 1.96 -16.69
C VAL A 24 -13.65 1.15 -17.08
N LEU A 25 -13.46 -0.01 -17.73
CA LEU A 25 -14.55 -0.88 -18.16
C LEU A 25 -15.41 -1.31 -16.96
N THR A 26 -14.78 -1.74 -15.86
CA THR A 26 -15.50 -2.16 -14.65
C THR A 26 -16.30 -1.01 -14.05
N CYS A 27 -15.74 0.20 -13.96
CA CYS A 27 -16.47 1.39 -13.50
C CYS A 27 -17.65 1.77 -14.41
N VAL A 28 -17.49 1.68 -15.73
CA VAL A 28 -18.58 1.94 -16.68
C VAL A 28 -19.68 0.90 -16.54
N LEU A 29 -19.34 -0.39 -16.48
CA LEU A 29 -20.30 -1.48 -16.29
C LEU A 29 -21.03 -1.34 -14.95
N LEU A 30 -20.32 -1.00 -13.86
CA LEU A 30 -20.94 -0.72 -12.56
C LEU A 30 -21.88 0.49 -12.62
N SER A 31 -21.54 1.53 -13.37
CA SER A 31 -22.42 2.68 -13.51
C SER A 31 -23.76 2.34 -14.19
N LEU A 32 -23.74 1.38 -15.12
CA LEU A 32 -24.88 0.99 -15.95
C LEU A 32 -25.71 -0.17 -15.38
N PHE A 33 -25.08 -1.09 -14.65
CA PHE A 33 -25.69 -2.38 -14.28
C PHE A 33 -25.76 -2.61 -12.76
N TRP A 34 -25.49 -1.61 -11.92
CA TRP A 34 -25.52 -1.78 -10.46
C TRP A 34 -26.92 -2.11 -9.91
N ASP A 35 -27.98 -1.67 -10.59
CA ASP A 35 -29.39 -1.81 -10.20
C ASP A 35 -30.03 -3.10 -10.73
N ILE A 36 -29.35 -3.84 -11.60
CA ILE A 36 -29.87 -5.11 -12.13
C ILE A 36 -29.76 -6.21 -11.06
N THR A 37 -30.91 -6.77 -10.70
CA THR A 37 -31.04 -7.96 -9.85
C THR A 37 -31.39 -9.20 -10.67
N SER A 38 -31.00 -10.38 -10.17
CA SER A 38 -31.41 -11.66 -10.73
C SER A 38 -31.92 -12.57 -9.63
N VAL A 39 -32.91 -13.40 -9.93
CA VAL A 39 -33.50 -14.32 -8.96
C VAL A 39 -32.64 -15.58 -8.83
N PHE A 40 -32.07 -15.81 -7.65
CA PHE A 40 -31.45 -17.08 -7.26
C PHE A 40 -32.24 -17.66 -6.09
N TRP A 41 -32.59 -18.94 -6.18
CA TRP A 41 -33.31 -19.66 -5.11
C TRP A 41 -34.58 -18.94 -4.62
N GLY A 42 -35.30 -18.30 -5.55
CA GLY A 42 -36.55 -17.58 -5.24
C GLY A 42 -36.37 -16.20 -4.63
N HIS A 43 -35.14 -15.73 -4.40
CA HIS A 43 -34.83 -14.40 -3.87
C HIS A 43 -34.12 -13.54 -4.92
N GLU A 44 -34.42 -12.24 -4.95
CA GLU A 44 -33.68 -11.29 -5.77
C GLU A 44 -32.30 -11.01 -5.17
N HIS A 45 -31.27 -11.16 -5.99
CA HIS A 45 -29.89 -10.87 -5.61
C HIS A 45 -29.25 -9.91 -6.61
N SER A 46 -28.46 -8.96 -6.12
CA SER A 46 -27.66 -8.02 -6.93
C SER A 46 -26.42 -8.71 -7.52
N THR A 47 -26.64 -9.71 -8.38
CA THR A 47 -25.56 -10.53 -8.97
C THR A 47 -24.65 -9.73 -9.90
N ALA A 48 -25.20 -8.77 -10.65
CA ALA A 48 -24.41 -7.88 -11.50
C ALA A 48 -23.43 -7.03 -10.67
N LEU A 49 -23.94 -6.40 -9.60
CA LEU A 49 -23.11 -5.64 -8.66
C LEU A 49 -22.02 -6.53 -8.04
N LEU A 50 -22.38 -7.70 -7.52
CA LEU A 50 -21.44 -8.60 -6.85
C LEU A 50 -20.32 -9.07 -7.79
N ALA A 51 -20.68 -9.49 -9.02
CA ALA A 51 -19.71 -9.94 -10.01
C ALA A 51 -18.77 -8.81 -10.44
N LEU A 52 -19.30 -7.62 -10.72
CA LEU A 52 -18.50 -6.48 -11.15
C LEU A 52 -17.61 -5.93 -10.03
N VAL A 53 -18.10 -5.88 -8.78
CA VAL A 53 -17.28 -5.53 -7.61
C VAL A 53 -16.18 -6.55 -7.39
N PHE A 54 -16.44 -7.84 -7.60
CA PHE A 54 -15.42 -8.89 -7.54
C PHE A 54 -14.30 -8.65 -8.57
N PHE A 55 -14.65 -8.38 -9.84
CA PHE A 55 -13.66 -8.04 -10.87
C PHE A 55 -12.92 -6.74 -10.56
N GLY A 56 -13.61 -5.73 -10.04
CA GLY A 56 -13.00 -4.48 -9.57
C GLY A 56 -11.99 -4.71 -8.45
N GLY A 57 -12.34 -5.58 -7.49
CA GLY A 57 -11.45 -6.04 -6.43
C GLY A 57 -10.24 -6.80 -6.98
N ALA A 58 -10.42 -7.66 -7.98
CA ALA A 58 -9.33 -8.37 -8.63
C ALA A 58 -8.36 -7.44 -9.37
N VAL A 59 -8.89 -6.41 -10.07
CA VAL A 59 -8.08 -5.34 -10.68
C VAL A 59 -7.27 -4.63 -9.60
N SER A 60 -7.94 -4.19 -8.53
CA SER A 60 -7.31 -3.49 -7.40
C SER A 60 -6.25 -4.35 -6.71
N ALA A 61 -6.47 -5.65 -6.54
CA ALA A 61 -5.50 -6.54 -5.93
C ALA A 61 -4.25 -6.73 -6.81
N THR A 62 -4.45 -6.73 -8.13
CA THR A 62 -3.38 -6.94 -9.12
C THR A 62 -2.53 -5.67 -9.32
N THR A 63 -3.08 -4.47 -9.12
CA THR A 63 -2.34 -3.21 -9.31
C THR A 63 -1.10 -3.13 -8.43
N THR A 64 -1.19 -3.46 -7.14
CA THR A 64 -0.03 -3.44 -6.21
C THR A 64 1.08 -4.40 -6.68
N VAL A 65 0.73 -5.54 -7.26
CA VAL A 65 1.68 -6.56 -7.76
C VAL A 65 2.38 -6.11 -9.05
N VAL A 66 1.79 -5.19 -9.82
CA VAL A 66 2.30 -4.73 -11.12
C VAL A 66 2.95 -3.34 -11.05
N TYR A 67 2.34 -2.41 -10.31
CA TYR A 67 2.71 -0.99 -10.28
C TYR A 67 3.99 -0.76 -9.45
N TYR A 68 4.14 -1.42 -8.31
CA TYR A 68 5.34 -1.28 -7.48
C TYR A 68 6.61 -1.81 -8.19
N PRO A 69 6.60 -2.97 -8.87
CA PRO A 69 7.71 -3.37 -9.72
C PRO A 69 8.04 -2.35 -10.82
N PHE A 70 7.04 -1.75 -11.46
CA PHE A 70 7.26 -0.71 -12.46
C PHE A 70 7.93 0.53 -11.86
N VAL A 71 7.37 1.06 -10.77
CA VAL A 71 7.87 2.27 -10.08
C VAL A 71 9.22 2.01 -9.40
N SER A 72 9.56 0.76 -9.10
CA SER A 72 10.89 0.41 -8.56
C SER A 72 12.03 0.77 -9.50
N THR A 73 11.77 0.86 -10.82
CA THR A 73 12.75 1.28 -11.83
C THR A 73 13.03 2.79 -11.80
N PHE A 74 12.21 3.57 -11.08
CA PHE A 74 12.37 5.00 -10.88
C PHE A 74 13.02 5.30 -9.51
N PRO A 75 13.48 6.55 -9.25
CA PRO A 75 13.99 6.96 -7.94
C PRO A 75 13.02 6.69 -6.77
N PRO A 76 13.50 6.54 -5.51
CA PRO A 76 12.67 6.26 -4.33
C PRO A 76 11.46 7.19 -4.12
N VAL A 77 11.60 8.45 -4.51
CA VAL A 77 10.53 9.46 -4.43
C VAL A 77 9.27 9.02 -5.17
N PHE A 78 9.38 8.31 -6.31
CA PHE A 78 8.21 7.82 -7.05
C PHE A 78 7.49 6.68 -6.33
N THR A 79 8.22 5.84 -5.58
CA THR A 79 7.62 4.79 -4.75
C THR A 79 6.81 5.41 -3.62
N SER A 80 7.36 6.44 -2.97
CA SER A 80 6.62 7.22 -1.96
C SER A 80 5.42 7.95 -2.56
N ALA A 81 5.54 8.53 -3.76
CA ALA A 81 4.44 9.20 -4.45
C ALA A 81 3.30 8.24 -4.81
N LEU A 82 3.61 7.04 -5.34
CA LEU A 82 2.61 6.02 -5.63
C LEU A 82 1.90 5.57 -4.34
N SER A 83 2.64 5.24 -3.29
CA SER A 83 2.07 4.87 -1.99
C SER A 83 1.18 6.00 -1.44
N THR A 84 1.64 7.24 -1.48
CA THR A 84 0.87 8.42 -1.04
C THR A 84 -0.44 8.57 -1.82
N GLY A 85 -0.41 8.31 -3.14
CA GLY A 85 -1.62 8.28 -3.98
C GLY A 85 -2.60 7.19 -3.57
N GLU A 86 -2.12 5.99 -3.21
CA GLU A 86 -2.97 4.93 -2.64
C GLU A 86 -3.65 5.40 -1.36
N GLY A 87 -2.94 6.07 -0.46
CA GLY A 87 -3.54 6.63 0.76
C GLY A 87 -4.53 7.77 0.51
N LEU A 88 -4.22 8.67 -0.44
CA LEU A 88 -5.08 9.80 -0.79
C LEU A 88 -6.42 9.35 -1.38
N SER A 89 -6.44 8.20 -2.06
CA SER A 89 -7.70 7.61 -2.57
C SER A 89 -8.72 7.36 -1.47
N GLY A 90 -8.25 6.98 -0.28
CA GLY A 90 -9.07 6.87 0.93
C GLY A 90 -9.70 8.20 1.30
N VAL A 91 -8.90 9.27 1.45
CA VAL A 91 -9.41 10.62 1.78
C VAL A 91 -10.47 11.10 0.78
N VAL A 92 -10.24 10.91 -0.52
CA VAL A 92 -11.22 11.28 -1.56
C VAL A 92 -12.55 10.54 -1.34
N ALA A 93 -12.50 9.23 -1.10
CA ALA A 93 -13.70 8.45 -0.77
C ALA A 93 -14.39 8.95 0.51
N GLY A 94 -13.62 9.41 1.51
CA GLY A 94 -14.15 9.92 2.78
C GLY A 94 -14.85 11.26 2.64
N VAL A 95 -14.26 12.20 1.88
CA VAL A 95 -14.89 13.48 1.56
C VAL A 95 -16.19 13.25 0.79
N ILE A 96 -16.18 12.34 -0.20
CA ILE A 96 -17.38 11.94 -0.94
C ILE A 96 -18.42 11.31 0.01
N GLY A 97 -18.00 10.47 0.96
CA GLY A 97 -18.88 9.85 1.95
C GLY A 97 -19.51 10.85 2.92
N ILE A 98 -18.77 11.87 3.36
CA ILE A 98 -19.31 12.98 4.18
C ILE A 98 -20.33 13.77 3.36
N TRP A 99 -20.01 14.07 2.10
CA TRP A 99 -20.93 14.78 1.22
C TRP A 99 -22.17 13.96 0.88
N GLN A 100 -22.04 12.63 0.81
CA GLN A 100 -23.15 11.70 0.61
C GLN A 100 -24.17 11.75 1.76
N ASP A 101 -23.69 11.99 2.99
CA ASP A 101 -24.48 12.03 4.22
C ASP A 101 -25.28 10.73 4.44
N PRO A 102 -24.65 9.65 4.92
CA PRO A 102 -25.30 8.35 5.10
C PRO A 102 -26.49 8.48 6.05
N GLY A 103 -27.71 8.38 5.52
CA GLY A 103 -28.96 8.55 6.27
C GLY A 103 -29.86 9.67 5.75
N ALA A 104 -29.37 10.54 4.85
CA ALA A 104 -30.21 11.51 4.17
C ALA A 104 -31.20 10.83 3.21
N THR A 105 -32.46 11.26 3.24
CA THR A 105 -33.50 10.86 2.28
C THR A 105 -33.97 12.11 1.52
N PRO A 106 -33.71 12.23 0.20
CA PRO A 106 -32.97 11.30 -0.67
C PRO A 106 -31.44 11.37 -0.47
N MET A 107 -30.76 10.27 -0.83
CA MET A 107 -29.29 10.24 -0.93
C MET A 107 -28.78 11.26 -1.95
N ARG A 108 -27.68 11.95 -1.63
CA ARG A 108 -27.18 13.08 -2.44
C ARG A 108 -26.48 12.64 -3.73
N LEU A 109 -25.82 11.48 -3.73
CA LEU A 109 -25.23 10.84 -4.90
C LEU A 109 -25.93 9.53 -5.23
N SER A 110 -26.24 9.40 -6.51
CA SER A 110 -26.53 8.10 -7.13
C SER A 110 -25.25 7.27 -7.26
N VAL A 111 -25.39 5.95 -7.05
CA VAL A 111 -24.35 4.94 -7.27
C VAL A 111 -23.77 5.02 -8.69
N SER A 112 -24.62 5.25 -9.70
CA SER A 112 -24.15 5.44 -11.09
C SER A 112 -23.19 6.62 -11.23
N THR A 113 -23.46 7.74 -10.54
CA THR A 113 -22.63 8.95 -10.61
C THR A 113 -21.27 8.71 -9.95
N PHE A 114 -21.25 8.02 -8.80
CA PHE A 114 -20.01 7.65 -8.13
C PHE A 114 -19.09 6.83 -9.04
N PHE A 115 -19.62 5.79 -9.70
CA PHE A 115 -18.81 4.96 -10.59
C PHE A 115 -18.39 5.68 -11.87
N ARG A 116 -19.16 6.67 -12.37
CA ARG A 116 -18.70 7.56 -13.46
C ARG A 116 -17.48 8.38 -13.04
N TRP A 117 -17.50 8.95 -11.84
CA TRP A 117 -16.36 9.71 -11.32
C TRP A 117 -15.14 8.82 -11.11
N ALA A 118 -15.33 7.62 -10.56
CA ALA A 118 -14.26 6.62 -10.43
C ALA A 118 -13.66 6.24 -11.79
N GLY A 119 -14.49 6.03 -12.82
CA GLY A 119 -14.05 5.80 -14.20
C GLY A 119 -13.25 6.99 -14.76
N GLY A 120 -13.65 8.22 -14.44
CA GLY A 120 -12.90 9.44 -14.78
C GLY A 120 -11.51 9.47 -14.14
N VAL A 121 -11.37 9.06 -12.88
CA VAL A 121 -10.06 8.96 -12.21
C VAL A 121 -9.16 7.93 -12.91
N PHE A 122 -9.70 6.78 -13.32
CA PHE A 122 -8.96 5.80 -14.11
C PHE A 122 -8.53 6.36 -15.48
N ALA A 123 -9.37 7.15 -16.15
CA ALA A 123 -9.01 7.80 -17.41
C ALA A 123 -7.87 8.82 -17.24
N VAL A 124 -7.89 9.62 -16.16
CA VAL A 124 -6.77 10.51 -15.81
C VAL A 124 -5.49 9.70 -15.55
N ALA A 125 -5.60 8.57 -14.83
CA ALA A 125 -4.47 7.67 -14.61
C ALA A 125 -3.93 7.06 -15.92
N MET A 126 -4.79 6.77 -16.90
CA MET A 126 -4.38 6.34 -18.24
C MET A 126 -3.57 7.43 -18.97
N VAL A 127 -4.00 8.68 -18.91
CA VAL A 127 -3.25 9.81 -19.52
C VAL A 127 -1.91 10.02 -18.81
N ALA A 128 -1.89 9.96 -17.48
CA ALA A 128 -0.65 10.05 -16.70
C ALA A 128 0.31 8.91 -17.04
N TYR A 129 -0.20 7.68 -17.18
CA TYR A 129 0.60 6.54 -17.57
C TYR A 129 1.10 6.64 -19.02
N TRP A 130 0.27 7.13 -19.94
CA TRP A 130 0.67 7.41 -21.32
C TRP A 130 1.85 8.39 -21.37
N PHE A 131 1.81 9.46 -20.56
CA PHE A 131 2.93 10.38 -20.43
C PHE A 131 4.19 9.71 -19.87
N LEU A 132 4.07 8.90 -18.81
CA LEU A 132 5.17 8.10 -18.25
C LEU A 132 5.75 7.09 -19.24
N ALA A 133 4.93 6.53 -20.13
CA ALA A 133 5.34 5.53 -21.10
C ALA A 133 6.01 6.12 -22.34
N THR A 134 5.62 7.32 -22.75
CA THR A 134 6.07 7.96 -24.01
C THR A 134 7.10 9.06 -23.82
N SER A 135 7.13 9.73 -22.66
CA SER A 135 8.01 10.88 -22.46
C SER A 135 9.49 10.50 -22.40
N ALA A 136 10.31 11.25 -23.14
CA ALA A 136 11.77 11.14 -23.06
C ALA A 136 12.29 11.48 -21.66
N ILE A 137 11.66 12.43 -20.98
CA ILE A 137 12.00 12.84 -19.60
C ILE A 137 11.87 11.66 -18.63
N ALA A 138 10.80 10.87 -18.72
CA ALA A 138 10.63 9.70 -17.85
C ALA A 138 11.71 8.65 -18.11
N ARG A 139 12.09 8.45 -19.37
CA ARG A 139 13.19 7.52 -19.75
C ARG A 139 14.53 8.02 -19.23
N ASP A 140 14.80 9.32 -19.34
CA ASP A 140 16.03 9.93 -18.82
C ASP A 140 16.11 9.82 -17.29
N VAL A 141 15.00 10.02 -16.59
CA VAL A 141 14.93 9.82 -15.12
C VAL A 141 15.12 8.35 -14.74
N GLN A 142 14.53 7.42 -15.50
CA GLN A 142 14.68 5.98 -15.29
C GLN A 142 16.14 5.51 -15.51
N HIS A 143 16.82 6.07 -16.51
CA HIS A 143 18.22 5.75 -16.83
C HIS A 143 19.24 6.60 -16.07
N SER A 144 18.80 7.67 -15.41
CA SER A 144 19.67 8.43 -14.52
C SER A 144 20.11 7.50 -13.40
N ASN A 145 21.38 7.07 -13.43
CA ASN A 145 21.99 6.32 -12.35
C ASN A 145 21.93 7.20 -11.09
N TYR A 146 20.87 7.05 -10.31
CA TYR A 146 20.75 7.70 -9.01
C TYR A 146 21.78 7.05 -8.08
N ALA A 147 22.97 7.63 -8.05
CA ALA A 147 23.95 7.42 -7.01
C ALA A 147 23.47 8.18 -5.75
N GLU A 148 22.48 7.63 -5.04
CA GLU A 148 22.29 7.99 -3.64
C GLU A 148 23.54 7.54 -2.88
N ASP A 149 24.28 8.49 -2.32
CA ASP A 149 25.50 8.23 -1.54
C ASP A 149 25.20 7.26 -0.40
N PRO A 150 26.00 6.18 -0.23
CA PRO A 150 25.84 5.22 0.87
C PRO A 150 25.89 5.87 2.27
N GLY A 151 26.54 7.04 2.39
CA GLY A 151 26.69 7.80 3.65
C GLY A 151 25.48 8.65 4.04
N ALA A 152 24.47 8.82 3.18
CA ALA A 152 23.27 9.62 3.50
C ALA A 152 22.21 8.84 4.31
N PHE A 153 22.54 7.62 4.77
CA PHE A 153 21.70 6.84 5.67
C PHE A 153 21.82 7.25 7.14
N GLU A 154 22.80 8.09 7.49
CA GLU A 154 22.82 8.78 8.77
C GLU A 154 22.00 10.07 8.67
N CYS A 155 20.82 10.03 9.27
CA CYS A 155 19.98 11.17 9.68
C CYS A 155 20.32 12.50 8.98
N LYS A 156 19.87 12.72 7.74
CA LYS A 156 19.89 14.08 7.16
C LYS A 156 18.61 14.45 6.42
N PHE A 157 18.06 15.53 6.94
CA PHE A 157 16.89 16.30 6.57
C PHE A 157 17.14 17.06 5.25
N THR A 158 16.90 16.47 4.08
CA THR A 158 16.68 17.17 2.79
C THR A 158 16.37 16.18 1.64
N PRO A 159 15.64 16.56 0.58
CA PRO A 159 15.31 15.68 -0.54
C PRO A 159 16.56 15.41 -1.41
N PRO A 160 16.70 14.23 -2.03
CA PRO A 160 17.85 13.91 -2.87
C PRO A 160 17.67 14.55 -4.25
N THR A 161 18.01 15.83 -4.36
CA THR A 161 18.24 16.49 -5.65
C THR A 161 19.68 16.96 -5.74
N THR A 162 20.62 16.01 -5.73
CA THR A 162 21.96 16.27 -6.27
C THR A 162 22.13 15.42 -7.51
N ARG A 163 21.78 16.01 -8.66
CA ARG A 163 22.11 15.46 -9.97
C ARG A 163 23.63 15.41 -10.06
N SER A 164 24.23 14.23 -9.91
CA SER A 164 25.65 14.04 -10.19
C SER A 164 25.88 14.35 -11.67
N LYS A 165 26.50 15.50 -11.97
CA LYS A 165 27.02 15.80 -13.29
C LYS A 165 28.21 14.87 -13.48
N SER A 166 28.06 13.83 -14.30
CA SER A 166 29.18 13.04 -14.79
C SER A 166 30.21 14.02 -15.38
N ALA A 167 31.37 14.12 -14.72
CA ALA A 167 32.47 14.95 -15.17
C ALA A 167 32.95 14.42 -16.52
N ARG A 168 32.70 15.21 -17.56
CA ARG A 168 33.21 15.03 -18.91
C ARG A 168 34.74 15.00 -18.83
N SER A 169 35.30 13.93 -19.38
CA SER A 169 36.72 13.67 -19.61
C SER A 169 37.48 14.88 -20.14
N THR A 170 38.56 15.27 -19.45
CA THR A 170 39.70 15.95 -20.07
C THR A 170 40.99 15.33 -19.54
N SER A 171 41.69 14.65 -20.43
CA SER A 171 43.05 14.15 -20.30
C SER A 171 44.07 15.29 -20.24
N SER A 172 44.97 15.28 -19.27
CA SER A 172 46.34 15.78 -19.41
C SER A 172 47.21 15.28 -18.24
N ALA A 173 48.52 15.21 -18.47
CA ALA A 173 49.47 14.27 -17.89
C ALA A 173 50.33 14.79 -16.70
N ARG A 174 51.02 13.81 -16.08
CA ARG A 174 52.40 13.81 -15.50
C ARG A 174 52.65 14.12 -14.00
N SER A 175 53.17 13.07 -13.30
CA SER A 175 54.25 12.97 -12.27
C SER A 175 54.26 13.95 -11.07
N THR A 176 54.49 13.59 -9.80
CA THR A 176 55.56 12.75 -9.20
C THR A 176 55.33 12.57 -7.67
N SER A 177 55.72 11.40 -7.13
CA SER A 177 56.22 11.07 -5.75
C SER A 177 55.56 11.60 -4.44
N SER A 178 55.02 10.62 -3.69
CA SER A 178 55.16 10.34 -2.23
C SER A 178 54.93 11.41 -1.16
N ALA A 179 53.82 11.29 -0.41
CA ALA A 179 53.81 11.21 1.06
C ALA A 179 52.44 10.72 1.56
N THR A 180 52.48 9.84 2.54
CA THR A 180 51.42 9.11 3.25
C THR A 180 50.26 9.98 3.79
N CYS A 181 49.03 9.58 3.47
CA CYS A 181 47.88 9.67 4.38
C CYS A 181 46.99 8.45 4.11
N GLU A 182 47.10 7.45 4.99
CA GLU A 182 46.15 6.35 5.09
C GLU A 182 44.75 6.91 5.34
N SER A 183 43.87 6.76 4.35
CA SER A 183 42.43 6.73 4.57
C SER A 183 41.85 5.77 3.54
N SER A 184 41.71 4.51 3.94
CA SER A 184 41.03 3.47 3.15
C SER A 184 39.59 3.90 2.84
N PRO A 185 39.17 3.98 1.57
CA PRO A 185 37.76 3.91 1.22
C PRO A 185 37.40 2.43 1.03
N LEU A 186 37.20 1.71 2.14
CA LEU A 186 36.82 0.29 2.12
C LEU A 186 35.30 0.13 2.15
N VAL A 187 34.61 0.61 1.11
CA VAL A 187 33.34 0.03 0.67
C VAL A 187 33.46 -0.20 -0.83
N SER A 188 33.97 -1.37 -1.18
CA SER A 188 33.94 -1.87 -2.55
C SER A 188 32.48 -1.89 -3.03
N PRO A 189 32.15 -1.39 -4.24
CA PRO A 189 30.81 -1.56 -4.78
C PRO A 189 30.56 -3.07 -4.91
N VAL A 190 29.66 -3.60 -4.09
CA VAL A 190 29.24 -5.01 -4.16
C VAL A 190 28.80 -5.27 -5.59
N ALA A 191 29.55 -6.11 -6.31
CA ALA A 191 29.20 -6.48 -7.67
C ALA A 191 27.76 -7.04 -7.67
N PRO A 192 26.91 -6.63 -8.62
CA PRO A 192 25.52 -7.09 -8.65
C PRO A 192 25.50 -8.61 -8.72
N HIS A 193 24.88 -9.26 -7.73
CA HIS A 193 24.78 -10.72 -7.69
C HIS A 193 24.11 -11.21 -8.97
N ARG A 194 24.83 -12.00 -9.77
CA ARG A 194 24.24 -12.64 -10.95
C ARG A 194 23.38 -13.80 -10.48
N PHE A 195 22.16 -13.87 -11.02
CA PHE A 195 21.27 -15.00 -10.78
C PHE A 195 21.39 -15.95 -11.97
N GLU A 196 21.77 -17.20 -11.69
CA GLU A 196 21.94 -18.24 -12.71
C GLU A 196 20.60 -18.73 -13.28
N SER A 197 19.54 -18.68 -12.47
CA SER A 197 18.20 -19.11 -12.86
C SER A 197 17.11 -18.29 -12.17
N PRO A 198 15.89 -18.23 -12.75
CA PRO A 198 14.75 -17.58 -12.12
C PRO A 198 14.29 -18.25 -10.82
N THR A 199 14.50 -19.56 -10.65
CA THR A 199 14.20 -20.28 -9.41
C THR A 199 15.17 -19.88 -8.30
N HIS A 200 16.46 -19.89 -8.58
CA HIS A 200 17.50 -19.41 -7.65
C HIS A 200 17.22 -17.96 -7.20
N ARG A 201 16.77 -17.09 -8.12
CA ARG A 201 16.37 -15.72 -7.76
C ARG A 201 15.21 -15.67 -6.78
N ARG A 202 14.19 -16.52 -6.96
CA ARG A 202 13.04 -16.58 -6.05
C ARG A 202 13.44 -17.08 -4.68
N ASP A 203 14.20 -18.17 -4.63
CA ASP A 203 14.64 -18.75 -3.36
C ASP A 203 15.53 -17.77 -2.59
N TYR A 204 16.40 -17.04 -3.30
CA TYR A 204 17.20 -15.97 -2.71
C TYR A 204 16.35 -14.80 -2.17
N VAL A 205 15.33 -14.35 -2.92
CA VAL A 205 14.36 -13.34 -2.44
C VAL A 205 13.69 -13.83 -1.16
N LEU A 206 13.17 -15.05 -1.16
CA LEU A 206 12.45 -15.60 -0.02
C LEU A 206 13.39 -15.77 1.19
N CYS A 207 14.58 -16.35 1.01
CA CYS A 207 15.54 -16.54 2.11
C CYS A 207 16.10 -15.23 2.66
N LYS A 208 16.36 -14.22 1.82
CA LYS A 208 16.95 -12.95 2.28
C LYS A 208 15.92 -11.96 2.81
N LEU A 209 14.73 -11.90 2.18
CA LEU A 209 13.69 -10.91 2.46
C LEU A 209 12.50 -11.49 3.24
N TRP A 210 12.61 -12.68 3.82
CA TRP A 210 11.49 -13.29 4.56
C TRP A 210 10.95 -12.39 5.69
N LYS A 211 11.82 -11.68 6.42
CA LYS A 211 11.40 -10.81 7.55
C LYS A 211 10.45 -9.68 7.10
N PRO A 212 10.83 -8.78 6.18
CA PRO A 212 9.92 -7.73 5.72
C PRO A 212 8.69 -8.30 4.99
N LEU A 213 8.82 -9.43 4.29
CA LEU A 213 7.68 -10.09 3.64
C LEU A 213 6.66 -10.66 4.65
N LEU A 214 7.14 -11.25 5.74
CA LEU A 214 6.29 -11.75 6.83
C LEU A 214 5.58 -10.60 7.53
N PHE A 215 6.29 -9.52 7.87
CA PHE A 215 5.65 -8.34 8.45
C PHE A 215 4.61 -7.73 7.52
N GLN A 216 4.89 -7.66 6.21
CA GLN A 216 3.91 -7.21 5.22
C GLN A 216 2.63 -8.06 5.28
N PHE A 217 2.76 -9.38 5.30
CA PHE A 217 1.61 -10.29 5.40
C PHE A 217 0.79 -10.03 6.67
N VAL A 218 1.43 -10.00 7.85
CA VAL A 218 0.72 -9.85 9.13
C VAL A 218 0.09 -8.45 9.27
N LEU A 219 0.80 -7.39 8.86
CA LEU A 219 0.26 -6.03 8.88
C LEU A 219 -0.96 -5.89 7.97
N CYS A 220 -0.92 -6.48 6.77
CA CYS A 220 -2.05 -6.44 5.85
C CYS A 220 -3.24 -7.27 6.33
N ALA A 221 -2.98 -8.42 6.97
CA ALA A 221 -4.02 -9.22 7.60
C ALA A 221 -4.75 -8.43 8.69
N MET A 222 -4.01 -7.70 9.52
CA MET A 222 -4.60 -6.84 10.55
C MET A 222 -5.35 -5.65 9.95
N SER A 223 -4.75 -4.91 9.00
CA SER A 223 -5.32 -3.66 8.52
C SER A 223 -6.51 -3.82 7.57
N PHE A 224 -6.53 -4.87 6.73
CA PHE A 224 -7.59 -5.05 5.73
C PHE A 224 -8.63 -6.10 6.16
N GLY A 225 -8.25 -7.06 7.00
CA GLY A 225 -9.15 -8.07 7.54
C GLY A 225 -9.62 -7.70 8.94
N VAL A 226 -8.73 -7.83 9.92
CA VAL A 226 -9.11 -7.86 11.34
C VAL A 226 -9.72 -6.55 11.84
N ILE A 227 -9.00 -5.44 11.72
CA ILE A 227 -9.41 -4.15 12.30
C ILE A 227 -10.75 -3.67 11.73
N PRO A 228 -10.98 -3.65 10.40
CA PRO A 228 -12.28 -3.27 9.85
C PRO A 228 -13.44 -4.14 10.35
N SER A 229 -13.23 -5.44 10.55
CA SER A 229 -14.27 -6.36 11.06
C SER A 229 -14.62 -6.13 12.54
N ILE A 230 -13.66 -5.77 13.38
CA ILE A 230 -13.92 -5.57 14.82
C ILE A 230 -14.40 -4.15 15.16
N MET A 231 -14.13 -3.17 14.29
CA MET A 231 -14.41 -1.75 14.55
C MET A 231 -15.88 -1.46 14.89
N PRO A 232 -16.89 -2.02 14.19
CA PRO A 232 -18.30 -1.86 14.57
C PRO A 232 -18.61 -2.34 15.98
N PHE A 233 -18.05 -3.48 16.38
CA PHE A 233 -18.25 -4.06 17.72
C PHE A 233 -17.58 -3.19 18.79
N LEU A 234 -16.32 -2.80 18.58
CA LEU A 234 -15.60 -1.93 19.52
C LEU A 234 -16.29 -0.57 19.68
N GLY A 235 -16.74 0.05 18.59
CA GLY A 235 -17.41 1.35 18.62
C GLY A 235 -18.80 1.30 19.28
N SER A 236 -19.51 0.17 19.15
CA SER A 236 -20.84 -0.01 19.76
C SER A 236 -20.84 0.01 21.29
N LYS A 237 -19.71 -0.29 21.93
CA LYS A 237 -19.56 -0.41 23.39
C LYS A 237 -19.38 0.91 24.14
N TYR A 238 -19.50 2.04 23.46
CA TYR A 238 -19.35 3.37 24.05
C TYR A 238 -20.66 4.15 23.96
N LEU A 239 -20.97 5.00 24.96
CA LEU A 239 -22.24 5.75 25.08
C LEU A 239 -22.64 6.50 23.80
N SER A 240 -21.68 7.01 23.02
CA SER A 240 -21.92 7.74 21.76
C SER A 240 -21.44 6.95 20.54
N SER A 241 -21.84 5.68 20.44
CA SER A 241 -21.37 4.71 19.43
C SER A 241 -21.37 5.24 17.99
N ALA A 242 -22.46 5.89 17.55
CA ALA A 242 -22.55 6.46 16.21
C ALA A 242 -21.51 7.55 15.95
N GLN A 243 -21.24 8.42 16.93
CA GLN A 243 -20.21 9.46 16.81
C GLN A 243 -18.80 8.85 16.83
N VAL A 244 -18.57 7.85 17.68
CA VAL A 244 -17.29 7.13 17.76
C VAL A 244 -16.94 6.47 16.44
N LEU A 245 -17.88 5.73 15.84
CA LEU A 245 -17.67 5.08 14.55
C LEU A 245 -17.44 6.10 13.44
N LYS A 246 -18.27 7.15 13.38
CA LYS A 246 -18.13 8.23 12.39
C LYS A 246 -16.73 8.86 12.45
N TRP A 247 -16.31 9.32 13.63
CA TRP A 247 -15.01 10.00 13.78
C TRP A 247 -13.84 9.06 13.63
N SER A 248 -13.96 7.80 14.05
CA SER A 248 -12.92 6.80 13.85
C SER A 248 -12.68 6.53 12.36
N SER A 249 -13.74 6.41 11.55
CA SER A 249 -13.60 6.30 10.10
C SER A 249 -13.05 7.58 9.47
N VAL A 250 -13.64 8.74 9.75
CA VAL A 250 -13.25 10.00 9.08
C VAL A 250 -11.81 10.41 9.41
N LEU A 251 -11.41 10.36 10.69
CA LEU A 251 -10.08 10.82 11.10
C LEU A 251 -8.97 9.86 10.66
N SER A 252 -9.22 8.55 10.73
CA SER A 252 -8.24 7.55 10.27
C SER A 252 -7.97 7.64 8.76
N MET A 253 -8.97 8.02 7.96
CA MET A 253 -8.80 8.25 6.53
C MET A 253 -7.80 9.38 6.23
N ALA A 254 -7.71 10.40 7.08
CA ALA A 254 -6.70 11.45 6.95
C ALA A 254 -5.32 11.00 7.48
N CYS A 255 -5.27 10.15 8.49
CA CYS A 255 -4.03 9.63 9.06
C CYS A 255 -3.21 8.82 8.04
N ASP A 256 -3.86 8.08 7.15
CA ASP A 256 -3.20 7.20 6.18
C ASP A 256 -2.28 7.95 5.17
N PRO A 257 -2.77 8.90 4.36
CA PRO A 257 -1.88 9.65 3.48
C PRO A 257 -0.92 10.56 4.24
N CYS A 258 -1.30 11.06 5.43
CA CYS A 258 -0.38 11.83 6.27
C CYS A 258 0.85 11.00 6.66
N ALA A 259 0.65 9.75 7.10
CA ALA A 259 1.73 8.82 7.44
C ALA A 259 2.61 8.49 6.22
N ARG A 260 1.99 8.20 5.08
CA ARG A 260 2.71 7.91 3.82
C ARG A 260 3.49 9.13 3.33
N PHE A 261 2.91 10.32 3.39
CA PHE A 261 3.58 11.56 3.03
C PHE A 261 4.75 11.85 3.98
N LEU A 262 4.57 11.64 5.29
CA LEU A 262 5.62 11.81 6.29
C LEU A 262 6.86 10.96 5.97
N THR A 263 6.70 9.78 5.38
CA THR A 263 7.83 8.93 4.96
C THR A 263 8.76 9.59 3.93
N SER A 264 8.28 10.64 3.26
CA SER A 264 9.10 11.44 2.33
C SER A 264 10.14 12.27 3.07
N PHE A 265 9.85 12.67 4.31
CA PHE A 265 10.70 13.53 5.14
C PHE A 265 11.41 12.78 6.25
N TYR A 266 10.72 11.80 6.87
CA TYR A 266 11.22 11.04 7.99
C TYR A 266 11.21 9.54 7.64
N ARG A 267 12.38 8.91 7.63
CA ARG A 267 12.56 7.50 7.25
C ARG A 267 13.20 6.72 8.37
N TRP A 268 12.41 5.92 9.06
CA TRP A 268 12.89 5.02 10.10
C TRP A 268 12.87 3.58 9.60
N TYR A 269 14.04 3.05 9.27
CA TYR A 269 14.19 1.74 8.62
C TYR A 269 14.08 0.54 9.58
N ASN A 270 13.76 0.74 10.85
CA ASN A 270 13.53 -0.35 11.79
C ASN A 270 12.11 -0.94 11.60
N VAL A 271 11.94 -1.69 10.51
CA VAL A 271 10.65 -2.31 10.12
C VAL A 271 10.13 -3.24 11.21
N THR A 272 11.01 -3.97 11.91
CA THR A 272 10.63 -4.87 13.00
C THR A 272 9.97 -4.11 14.15
N ALA A 273 10.58 -3.01 14.60
CA ALA A 273 10.02 -2.21 15.69
C ALA A 273 8.69 -1.55 15.30
N LEU A 274 8.63 -0.99 14.08
CA LEU A 274 7.40 -0.39 13.55
C LEU A 274 6.26 -1.41 13.43
N SER A 275 6.57 -2.59 12.93
CA SER A 275 5.58 -3.67 12.79
C SER A 275 5.13 -4.16 14.15
N ALA A 276 6.04 -4.38 15.10
CA ALA A 276 5.70 -4.78 16.46
C ALA A 276 4.80 -3.75 17.15
N MET A 277 5.10 -2.46 17.03
CA MET A 277 4.27 -1.38 17.59
C MET A 277 2.88 -1.34 16.95
N THR A 278 2.79 -1.47 15.63
CA THR A 278 1.50 -1.51 14.91
C THR A 278 0.65 -2.70 15.34
N LEU A 279 1.28 -3.88 15.43
CA LEU A 279 0.61 -5.11 15.87
C LEU A 279 0.19 -5.03 17.34
N PHE A 280 0.97 -4.39 18.20
CA PHE A 280 0.60 -4.16 19.58
C PHE A 280 -0.68 -3.32 19.68
N VAL A 281 -0.76 -2.20 18.96
CA VAL A 281 -1.98 -1.37 18.92
C VAL A 281 -3.17 -2.17 18.37
N GLY A 282 -2.97 -2.92 17.28
CA GLY A 282 -4.01 -3.77 16.71
C GLY A 282 -4.50 -4.85 17.66
N LEU A 283 -3.59 -5.51 18.39
CA LEU A 283 -3.92 -6.52 19.39
C LEU A 283 -4.72 -5.92 20.55
N VAL A 284 -4.33 -4.74 21.04
CA VAL A 284 -5.07 -4.02 22.09
C VAL A 284 -6.48 -3.69 21.61
N MET A 285 -6.66 -3.27 20.36
CA MET A 285 -7.98 -3.03 19.78
C MET A 285 -8.82 -4.31 19.70
N VAL A 286 -8.24 -5.43 19.25
CA VAL A 286 -8.91 -6.74 19.22
C VAL A 286 -9.34 -7.17 20.62
N LEU A 287 -8.42 -7.13 21.59
CA LEU A 287 -8.73 -7.49 22.99
C LEU A 287 -9.84 -6.60 23.56
N SER A 288 -9.75 -5.28 23.35
CA SER A 288 -10.78 -4.33 23.77
C SER A 288 -12.13 -4.63 23.13
N SER A 289 -12.16 -5.09 21.88
CA SER A 289 -13.41 -5.44 21.19
C SER A 289 -14.04 -6.73 21.72
N THR A 290 -13.27 -7.61 22.37
CA THR A 290 -13.79 -8.86 22.99
C THR A 290 -14.24 -8.68 24.44
N THR A 291 -13.75 -7.65 25.14
CA THR A 291 -14.14 -7.38 26.53
C THR A 291 -15.54 -6.77 26.62
N ALA A 292 -16.36 -7.17 27.60
CA ALA A 292 -17.70 -6.64 27.82
C ALA A 292 -17.69 -5.12 28.08
N ASP A 293 -16.81 -4.67 28.97
CA ASP A 293 -16.59 -3.26 29.31
C ASP A 293 -15.19 -2.80 28.89
N PRO A 294 -15.00 -2.28 27.66
CA PRO A 294 -13.72 -1.73 27.22
C PRO A 294 -13.29 -0.55 28.09
N ILE A 295 -11.98 -0.27 28.07
CA ILE A 295 -11.40 0.82 28.84
C ILE A 295 -12.10 2.14 28.45
N PHE A 296 -12.55 2.86 29.48
CA PHE A 296 -13.29 4.12 29.40
C PHE A 296 -14.72 4.04 28.85
N SER A 297 -15.28 2.86 28.59
CA SER A 297 -16.64 2.68 28.03
C SER A 297 -17.75 3.43 28.77
N THR A 298 -17.64 3.53 30.11
CA THR A 298 -18.64 4.16 30.98
C THR A 298 -18.54 5.69 31.08
N TYR A 299 -17.45 6.31 30.59
CA TYR A 299 -17.26 7.75 30.67
C TYR A 299 -17.84 8.46 29.44
N ALA A 300 -18.38 9.67 29.63
CA ALA A 300 -18.96 10.47 28.55
C ALA A 300 -17.99 10.75 27.38
N TYR A 301 -16.70 10.92 27.67
CA TYR A 301 -15.65 11.11 26.66
C TYR A 301 -14.86 9.84 26.32
N GLY A 302 -15.29 8.68 26.82
CA GLY A 302 -14.60 7.40 26.62
C GLY A 302 -14.43 7.03 25.15
N GLY A 303 -15.36 7.46 24.30
CA GLY A 303 -15.34 7.25 22.86
C GLY A 303 -14.12 7.82 22.13
N LEU A 304 -13.35 8.74 22.75
CA LEU A 304 -12.09 9.22 22.18
C LEU A 304 -11.02 8.13 22.11
N ALA A 305 -11.03 7.17 23.03
CA ALA A 305 -10.04 6.10 23.10
C ALA A 305 -10.02 5.21 21.85
N PRO A 306 -11.13 4.59 21.41
CA PRO A 306 -11.15 3.78 20.19
C PRO A 306 -10.88 4.59 18.91
N VAL A 307 -11.26 5.88 18.89
CA VAL A 307 -10.93 6.78 17.76
C VAL A 307 -9.42 7.01 17.69
N ALA A 308 -8.78 7.37 18.80
CA ALA A 308 -7.35 7.59 18.87
C ALA A 308 -6.56 6.31 18.57
N ALA A 309 -7.01 5.16 19.08
CA ALA A 309 -6.41 3.86 18.80
C ALA A 309 -6.46 3.52 17.31
N ASN A 310 -7.62 3.66 16.66
CA ASN A 310 -7.74 3.41 15.22
C ASN A 310 -6.90 4.37 14.38
N CYS A 311 -6.88 5.66 14.72
CA CYS A 311 -6.04 6.64 14.04
C CYS A 311 -4.55 6.31 14.18
N SER A 312 -4.12 5.93 15.38
CA SER A 312 -2.74 5.51 15.65
C SER A 312 -2.40 4.23 14.87
N PHE A 313 -3.29 3.24 14.86
CA PHE A 313 -3.11 2.00 14.11
C PHE A 313 -2.95 2.28 12.61
N VAL A 314 -3.88 3.03 12.01
CA VAL A 314 -3.84 3.34 10.57
C VAL A 314 -2.60 4.15 10.21
N PHE A 315 -2.24 5.14 11.03
CA PHE A 315 -1.00 5.92 10.82
C PHE A 315 0.24 5.02 10.86
N LEU A 316 0.37 4.19 11.89
CA LEU A 316 1.52 3.30 12.06
C LEU A 316 1.60 2.25 10.97
N PHE A 317 0.46 1.65 10.59
CA PHE A 317 0.36 0.72 9.49
C PHE A 317 0.82 1.33 8.16
N ALA A 318 0.26 2.49 7.81
CA ALA A 318 0.58 3.21 6.57
C ALA A 318 2.06 3.60 6.49
N TYR A 319 2.63 4.05 7.61
CA TYR A 319 4.05 4.36 7.73
C TYR A 319 4.92 3.09 7.62
N ALA A 320 4.58 2.02 8.37
CA ALA A 320 5.32 0.76 8.38
C ALA A 320 5.30 0.09 7.00
N GLN A 321 4.15 0.02 6.34
CA GLN A 321 4.01 -0.53 4.99
C GLN A 321 4.89 0.22 3.99
N THR A 322 4.90 1.55 4.05
CA THR A 322 5.77 2.34 3.16
C THR A 322 7.26 2.12 3.46
N MET A 323 7.64 1.99 4.73
CA MET A 323 9.00 1.63 5.13
C MET A 323 9.40 0.22 4.67
N VAL A 324 8.48 -0.75 4.63
CA VAL A 324 8.73 -2.08 4.04
C VAL A 324 9.10 -1.94 2.56
N TYR A 325 8.33 -1.18 1.77
CA TYR A 325 8.63 -0.96 0.35
C TYR A 325 9.97 -0.25 0.12
N LEU A 326 10.34 0.70 0.98
CA LEU A 326 11.62 1.41 0.89
C LEU A 326 12.80 0.54 1.35
N THR A 327 12.60 -0.31 2.36
CA THR A 327 13.61 -1.28 2.81
C THR A 327 13.90 -2.31 1.73
N LEU A 328 12.85 -2.83 1.08
CA LEU A 328 12.97 -3.70 -0.10
C LEU A 328 13.75 -2.98 -1.22
N LYS A 329 13.49 -1.69 -1.45
CA LYS A 329 14.24 -0.90 -2.45
C LYS A 329 15.74 -0.87 -2.17
N ARG A 330 16.10 -0.68 -0.89
CA ARG A 330 17.49 -0.57 -0.43
C ARG A 330 18.24 -1.90 -0.60
N GLU A 331 17.62 -3.00 -0.17
CA GLU A 331 18.21 -4.35 -0.21
C GLU A 331 18.45 -4.85 -1.63
N VAL A 332 17.62 -4.38 -2.56
CA VAL A 332 17.55 -4.90 -3.92
C VAL A 332 18.24 -3.95 -4.92
N ARG A 333 18.95 -2.94 -4.42
CA ARG A 333 19.64 -1.94 -5.21
C ARG A 333 20.68 -2.59 -6.13
N GLY A 334 20.75 -2.11 -7.38
CA GLY A 334 21.76 -2.53 -8.36
C GLY A 334 21.41 -3.77 -9.19
N ASN A 335 20.28 -4.44 -8.95
CA ASN A 335 19.81 -5.54 -9.79
C ASN A 335 18.30 -5.45 -10.09
N GLU A 336 17.95 -5.03 -11.31
CA GLU A 336 16.57 -4.82 -11.75
C GLU A 336 15.72 -6.11 -11.71
N ALA A 337 16.32 -7.26 -12.07
CA ALA A 337 15.62 -8.53 -12.05
C ALA A 337 15.27 -8.99 -10.62
N TYR A 338 16.19 -8.74 -9.67
CA TYR A 338 15.95 -8.94 -8.26
C TYR A 338 14.84 -8.00 -7.75
N ALA A 339 14.87 -6.72 -8.15
CA ALA A 339 13.90 -5.69 -7.73
C ALA A 339 12.49 -6.08 -8.10
N LYS A 340 12.31 -6.39 -9.37
CA LYS A 340 11.03 -6.83 -9.89
C LYS A 340 10.48 -8.03 -9.11
N THR A 341 11.31 -9.04 -8.85
CA THR A 341 10.87 -10.25 -8.15
C THR A 341 10.53 -9.98 -6.68
N ALA A 342 11.33 -9.17 -5.99
CA ALA A 342 11.09 -8.79 -4.60
C ALA A 342 9.79 -7.98 -4.43
N TYR A 343 9.53 -6.99 -5.29
CA TYR A 343 8.29 -6.22 -5.25
C TYR A 343 7.05 -7.03 -5.65
N GLN A 344 7.19 -7.98 -6.59
CA GLN A 344 6.10 -8.92 -6.90
C GLN A 344 5.73 -9.77 -5.70
N TRP A 345 6.72 -10.31 -4.97
CA TRP A 345 6.48 -11.06 -3.73
C TRP A 345 5.88 -10.18 -2.63
N SER A 346 6.34 -8.94 -2.50
CA SER A 346 5.77 -8.00 -1.54
C SER A 346 4.30 -7.68 -1.82
N GLY A 347 3.96 -7.40 -3.09
CA GLY A 347 2.58 -7.22 -3.53
C GLY A 347 1.74 -8.47 -3.31
N PHE A 348 2.27 -9.65 -3.62
CA PHE A 348 1.60 -10.92 -3.38
C PHE A 348 1.32 -11.15 -1.88
N MET A 349 2.31 -10.92 -1.01
CA MET A 349 2.16 -11.04 0.45
C MET A 349 1.16 -10.04 1.03
N THR A 350 1.04 -8.84 0.44
CA THR A 350 0.00 -7.86 0.80
C THR A 350 -1.39 -8.44 0.58
N GLN A 351 -1.63 -9.02 -0.61
CA GLN A 351 -2.94 -9.60 -0.96
C GLN A 351 -3.25 -10.87 -0.17
N MET A 352 -2.25 -11.75 0.01
CA MET A 352 -2.42 -12.95 0.84
C MET A 352 -2.64 -12.62 2.31
N GLY A 353 -2.00 -11.56 2.81
CA GLY A 353 -2.24 -11.04 4.16
C GLY A 353 -3.70 -10.61 4.31
N ALA A 354 -4.19 -9.74 3.42
CA ALA A 354 -5.59 -9.28 3.44
C ALA A 354 -6.60 -10.44 3.36
N LEU A 355 -6.37 -11.39 2.45
CA LEU A 355 -7.19 -12.59 2.32
C LEU A 355 -7.13 -13.46 3.59
N GLY A 356 -5.94 -13.72 4.10
CA GLY A 356 -5.73 -14.53 5.31
C GLY A 356 -6.39 -13.90 6.54
N GLY A 357 -6.24 -12.58 6.72
CA GLY A 357 -6.91 -11.83 7.78
C GLY A 357 -8.43 -11.97 7.71
N THR A 358 -9.00 -11.83 6.50
CA THR A 358 -10.44 -11.98 6.26
C THR A 358 -10.92 -13.41 6.54
N LEU A 359 -10.23 -14.42 6.03
CA LEU A 359 -10.57 -15.84 6.24
C LEU A 359 -10.51 -16.26 7.72
N VAL A 360 -9.65 -15.62 8.52
CA VAL A 360 -9.55 -15.87 9.96
C VAL A 360 -10.63 -15.11 10.73
N ILE A 361 -10.77 -13.79 10.50
CA ILE A 361 -11.67 -12.97 11.32
C ILE A 361 -13.14 -13.16 10.98
N PHE A 362 -13.49 -13.44 9.72
CA PHE A 362 -14.87 -13.61 9.29
C PHE A 362 -15.61 -14.72 10.06
N PRO A 363 -15.10 -15.97 10.13
CA PRO A 363 -15.79 -17.02 10.89
C PRO A 363 -15.76 -16.74 12.39
N LEU A 364 -14.71 -16.10 12.92
CA LEU A 364 -14.64 -15.71 14.33
C LEU A 364 -15.76 -14.71 14.66
N VAL A 365 -15.93 -13.65 13.88
CA VAL A 365 -16.96 -12.64 14.12
C VAL A 365 -18.36 -13.19 13.86
N THR A 366 -18.53 -14.08 12.88
CA THR A 366 -19.86 -14.55 12.45
C THR A 366 -20.39 -15.71 13.28
N TYR A 367 -19.54 -16.65 13.69
CA TYR A 367 -19.96 -17.90 14.33
C TYR A 367 -19.58 -18.02 15.80
N THR A 368 -18.83 -17.06 16.37
CA THR A 368 -18.49 -17.06 17.80
C THR A 368 -19.18 -15.91 18.52
N SER A 369 -19.41 -16.08 19.83
CA SER A 369 -19.91 -15.02 20.71
C SER A 369 -18.80 -14.13 21.26
N TRP A 370 -17.60 -14.13 20.66
CA TRP A 370 -16.48 -13.35 21.17
C TRP A 370 -16.62 -11.84 20.90
N PHE A 371 -17.38 -11.48 19.87
CA PHE A 371 -17.61 -10.09 19.47
C PHE A 371 -19.09 -9.74 19.65
N GLU A 372 -19.46 -9.36 20.87
CA GLU A 372 -20.81 -8.89 21.18
C GLU A 372 -20.90 -7.36 20.99
N SER A 373 -21.97 -6.89 20.36
CA SER A 373 -22.29 -5.46 20.31
C SER A 373 -22.72 -4.97 21.70
N GLY A 374 -22.32 -3.76 22.08
CA GLY A 374 -22.83 -3.12 23.29
C GLY A 374 -24.36 -3.01 23.27
N ALA A 375 -24.99 -3.21 24.43
CA ALA A 375 -26.45 -3.13 24.61
C ALA A 375 -27.00 -1.72 24.43
#